data_AF-A0A3A8ENJ9-F1
#
_entry.id   AF-A0A3A8ENJ9-F1
#
_cell.length_a   1.000
_cell.length_b   1.000
_cell.length_c   1.000
_cell.angle_alpha   90.00
_cell.angle_beta   90.00
_cell.angle_gamma   90.00
#
_symmetry.space_group_name_H-M   'P 1'
#
loop_
_entity.id
_entity.type
_entity.pdbx_description
1 polymer ?
#
loop_
_entity_poly.entity_id
_entity_poly.type
_entity_poly.pdbx_seq_one_letter_code
_entity_poly.pdbx_strand_id
1 'polypeptide(L)'
;MSSTLEGLHFPSSAAQQKPSTSKAGREIIAEALASADHALAVQVKQEKNWRKQYPKYFKALVEHGIADAVTPIAIAEAGLNKAHHSFEFYREGQKHLLKDVMDLEAQQLHTIHLTGESDAAPEWYVPYRGQKLQGEALLKQIQKWQDEGTVEASHADALRAAASHPEWFDLSDRTVVLFGAASEAGPLTWLCKWKANIAAVDLPNSRIWGKILDTVKQGNATLYAPCTEPLTADASEAELKEKLGANLLTQIPEIAKWLIQSEHQLDLAAIAYLDGEKHVRVSMAMDAIMQYVSAQKPDTSLMYMCTPTDVYAVPEEVIEASQYKFQHRSKAQQMISGSLSKLSRNYFFKQNSHRLIASSNGKSYGVADCLVVEQGPNYALAKRIQQWRATLARQNGQRVSINIAPSTTTHSVTKNPLLKAAFNGASLFDVEAFSPETTNAIMAALWVHDLRNPESAANPEVKLEHPLELMMHGANHGGLWRVAYLARTALPFAALYGFANDKLPLSKVLSKLQK
;
A
#
# COMPACT_ATOMS: atom_id res chain seq x y z
N MET A 1 -36.92 -8.34 -3.97
CA MET A 1 -36.51 -7.56 -5.14
C MET A 1 -35.08 -7.94 -5.47
N SER A 2 -34.81 -8.44 -6.68
CA SER A 2 -33.46 -8.76 -7.13
C SER A 2 -32.67 -7.46 -7.11
N SER A 3 -31.70 -7.31 -6.20
CA SER A 3 -30.80 -6.16 -6.21
C SER A 3 -30.10 -6.15 -7.58
N THR A 4 -30.41 -5.17 -8.42
CA THR A 4 -29.70 -4.94 -9.67
C THR A 4 -28.22 -4.76 -9.36
N LEU A 5 -27.39 -5.58 -9.99
CA LEU A 5 -25.95 -5.52 -9.84
C LEU A 5 -25.47 -4.17 -10.40
N GLU A 6 -24.72 -3.38 -9.62
CA GLU A 6 -24.30 -2.02 -9.99
C GLU A 6 -22.83 -1.79 -9.67
N GLY A 7 -22.14 -1.06 -10.55
CA GLY A 7 -20.73 -0.69 -10.43
C GLY A 7 -19.76 -1.76 -10.92
N LEU A 8 -18.51 -1.64 -10.50
CA LEU A 8 -17.42 -2.53 -10.88
C LEU A 8 -17.49 -3.86 -10.12
N HIS A 9 -17.42 -4.99 -10.81
CA HIS A 9 -17.44 -6.35 -10.25
C HIS A 9 -16.43 -7.26 -10.93
N PHE A 10 -16.09 -8.35 -10.23
CA PHE A 10 -15.41 -9.48 -10.86
C PHE A 10 -16.29 -10.11 -11.94
N PRO A 11 -15.69 -10.75 -12.96
CA PRO A 11 -16.44 -11.42 -14.01
C PRO A 11 -17.35 -12.51 -13.43
N SER A 12 -18.63 -12.45 -13.81
CA SER A 12 -19.61 -13.49 -13.52
C SER A 12 -19.83 -14.38 -14.73
N SER A 13 -20.05 -15.68 -14.53
CA SER A 13 -20.54 -16.54 -15.61
C SER A 13 -22.07 -16.53 -15.58
N ALA A 14 -22.72 -16.62 -16.75
CA ALA A 14 -24.18 -16.67 -16.85
C ALA A 14 -24.81 -17.82 -16.04
N ALA A 15 -24.03 -18.85 -15.70
CA ALA A 15 -24.47 -20.01 -14.93
C ALA A 15 -24.27 -19.90 -13.40
N GLN A 16 -23.52 -18.90 -12.90
CA GLN A 16 -23.22 -18.76 -11.47
C GLN A 16 -23.73 -17.43 -10.91
N GLN A 17 -24.54 -17.49 -9.85
CA GLN A 17 -25.04 -16.29 -9.15
C GLN A 17 -23.96 -15.49 -8.39
N LYS A 18 -22.75 -16.05 -8.20
CA LYS A 18 -21.63 -15.36 -7.51
C LYS A 18 -20.33 -15.40 -8.35
N PRO A 19 -19.67 -14.25 -8.58
CA PRO A 19 -18.40 -14.19 -9.30
C PRO A 19 -17.29 -15.03 -8.63
N SER A 20 -16.49 -15.73 -9.44
CA SER A 20 -15.34 -16.51 -8.94
C SER A 20 -14.05 -15.68 -8.97
N THR A 21 -13.76 -15.02 -7.84
CA THR A 21 -12.55 -14.20 -7.65
C THR A 21 -11.26 -14.99 -7.84
N SER A 22 -11.23 -16.25 -7.42
CA SER A 22 -10.08 -17.16 -7.63
C SER A 22 -9.79 -17.44 -9.10
N LYS A 23 -10.83 -17.53 -9.95
CA LYS A 23 -10.62 -17.75 -11.39
C LYS A 23 -9.99 -16.52 -12.02
N ALA A 24 -10.57 -15.35 -11.79
CA ALA A 24 -10.04 -14.08 -12.28
C ALA A 24 -8.59 -13.83 -11.81
N GLY A 25 -8.31 -14.03 -10.53
CA GLY A 25 -6.96 -13.88 -9.98
C GLY A 25 -5.94 -14.82 -10.63
N ARG A 26 -6.29 -16.10 -10.84
CA ARG A 26 -5.41 -17.04 -11.55
C ARG A 26 -5.16 -16.63 -13.00
N GLU A 27 -6.19 -16.17 -13.70
CA GLU A 27 -6.06 -15.75 -15.10
C GLU A 27 -5.18 -14.50 -15.25
N ILE A 28 -5.31 -13.51 -14.36
CA ILE A 28 -4.49 -12.31 -14.35
C ILE A 28 -3.02 -12.65 -14.08
N ILE A 29 -2.75 -13.45 -13.04
CA ILE A 29 -1.38 -13.84 -12.69
C ILE A 29 -0.75 -14.74 -13.76
N ALA A 30 -1.55 -15.62 -14.38
CA ALA A 30 -1.08 -16.44 -15.48
C ALA A 30 -0.71 -15.60 -16.71
N GLU A 31 -1.52 -14.60 -17.06
CA GLU A 31 -1.22 -13.71 -18.19
C GLU A 31 0.04 -12.89 -17.92
N ALA A 32 0.19 -12.36 -16.71
CA ALA A 32 1.38 -11.64 -16.29
C ALA A 32 2.66 -12.50 -16.38
N LEU A 33 2.58 -13.81 -16.11
CA LEU A 33 3.71 -14.73 -16.22
C LEU A 33 3.94 -15.29 -17.63
N ALA A 34 3.01 -15.12 -18.57
CA ALA A 34 3.00 -15.91 -19.80
C ALA A 34 4.24 -15.73 -20.69
N SER A 35 4.78 -14.51 -20.75
CA SER A 35 6.00 -14.18 -21.50
C SER A 35 7.29 -14.57 -20.78
N ALA A 36 7.27 -14.59 -19.44
CA ALA A 36 8.44 -14.88 -18.61
C ALA A 36 8.61 -16.38 -18.33
N ASP A 37 7.51 -17.10 -18.09
CA ASP A 37 7.47 -18.55 -17.90
C ASP A 37 6.10 -19.10 -18.30
N HIS A 38 6.00 -19.53 -19.57
CA HIS A 38 4.79 -20.09 -20.13
C HIS A 38 4.31 -21.36 -19.39
N ALA A 39 5.24 -22.23 -18.96
CA ALA A 39 4.90 -23.47 -18.28
C ALA A 39 4.28 -23.19 -16.91
N LEU A 40 4.84 -22.22 -16.17
CA LEU A 40 4.29 -21.78 -14.89
C LEU A 40 2.95 -21.07 -15.08
N ALA A 41 2.78 -20.25 -16.13
CA ALA A 41 1.50 -19.63 -16.46
C ALA A 41 0.39 -20.68 -16.67
N VAL A 42 0.67 -21.78 -17.36
CA VAL A 42 -0.26 -22.91 -17.52
C VAL A 42 -0.59 -23.55 -16.16
N GLN A 43 0.42 -23.76 -15.29
CA GLN A 43 0.21 -24.27 -13.93
C GLN A 43 -0.70 -23.35 -13.10
N VAL A 44 -0.52 -22.03 -13.18
CA VAL A 44 -1.35 -21.05 -12.46
C VAL A 44 -2.82 -21.21 -12.86
N LYS A 45 -3.13 -21.32 -14.16
CA LYS A 45 -4.51 -21.51 -14.66
C LYS A 45 -5.15 -22.80 -14.10
N GLN A 46 -4.34 -23.84 -13.94
CA GLN A 46 -4.79 -25.17 -13.47
C GLN A 46 -4.74 -25.36 -11.95
N GLU A 47 -4.23 -24.38 -11.19
CA GLU A 47 -4.05 -24.49 -9.74
C GLU A 47 -5.39 -24.70 -9.02
N LYS A 48 -5.57 -25.89 -8.42
CA LYS A 48 -6.80 -26.28 -7.73
C LYS A 48 -6.87 -25.71 -6.31
N ASN A 49 -5.72 -25.46 -5.67
CA ASN A 49 -5.61 -25.02 -4.28
C ASN A 49 -5.12 -23.56 -4.19
N TRP A 50 -5.72 -22.69 -5.00
CA TRP A 50 -5.31 -21.29 -5.16
C TRP A 50 -5.08 -20.56 -3.84
N ARG A 51 -6.01 -20.67 -2.89
CA ARG A 51 -5.93 -19.97 -1.60
C ARG A 51 -4.67 -20.31 -0.79
N LYS A 52 -4.09 -21.49 -0.99
CA LYS A 52 -2.85 -21.91 -0.30
C LYS A 52 -1.60 -21.74 -1.16
N GLN A 53 -1.73 -21.90 -2.48
CA GLN A 53 -0.58 -21.93 -3.40
C GLN A 53 -0.27 -20.59 -4.06
N TYR A 54 -1.15 -19.59 -3.96
CA TYR A 54 -0.90 -18.26 -4.54
C TYR A 54 0.47 -17.66 -4.21
N PRO A 55 1.05 -17.80 -2.98
CA PRO A 55 2.34 -17.17 -2.68
C PRO A 55 3.48 -17.62 -3.59
N LYS A 56 3.45 -18.88 -4.06
CA LYS A 56 4.42 -19.40 -5.03
C LYS A 56 4.43 -18.58 -6.31
N TYR A 57 3.25 -18.27 -6.84
CA TYR A 57 3.10 -17.58 -8.12
C TYR A 57 3.41 -16.08 -8.01
N PHE A 58 3.06 -15.45 -6.90
CA PHE A 58 3.46 -14.06 -6.62
C PHE A 58 4.96 -13.92 -6.44
N LYS A 59 5.60 -14.89 -5.78
CA LYS A 59 7.06 -14.97 -5.69
C LYS A 59 7.69 -15.12 -7.07
N ALA A 60 7.14 -15.97 -7.93
CA ALA A 60 7.67 -16.17 -9.27
C ALA A 60 7.62 -14.90 -10.13
N LEU A 61 6.56 -14.07 -10.03
CA LEU A 61 6.51 -12.77 -10.72
C LEU A 61 7.74 -11.91 -10.39
N VAL A 62 8.15 -11.89 -9.13
CA VAL A 62 9.32 -11.13 -8.67
C VAL A 62 10.61 -11.79 -9.11
N GLU A 63 10.75 -13.12 -8.95
CA GLU A 63 11.96 -13.85 -9.35
C GLU A 63 12.26 -13.72 -10.84
N HIS A 64 11.23 -13.84 -11.69
CA HIS A 64 11.39 -13.60 -13.13
C HIS A 64 11.64 -12.12 -13.44
N GLY A 65 10.96 -11.22 -12.73
CA GLY A 65 11.17 -9.78 -12.88
C GLY A 65 12.58 -9.30 -12.52
N ILE A 66 13.37 -10.06 -11.75
CA ILE A 66 14.76 -9.70 -11.42
C ILE A 66 15.74 -9.99 -12.57
N ALA A 67 15.42 -10.94 -13.46
CA ALA A 67 16.37 -11.45 -14.45
C ALA A 67 16.90 -10.35 -15.39
N ASP A 68 16.06 -9.37 -15.73
CA ASP A 68 16.41 -8.23 -16.55
C ASP A 68 15.43 -7.07 -16.36
N ALA A 69 15.80 -5.88 -16.86
CA ALA A 69 15.00 -4.67 -16.71
C ALA A 69 13.72 -4.64 -17.58
N VAL A 70 13.57 -5.51 -18.58
CA VAL A 70 12.43 -5.51 -19.51
C VAL A 70 11.30 -6.40 -18.99
N THR A 71 11.64 -7.56 -18.45
CA THR A 71 10.71 -8.55 -17.91
C THR A 71 9.72 -7.99 -16.86
N PRO A 72 10.11 -7.20 -15.84
CA PRO A 72 9.15 -6.67 -14.87
C PRO A 72 8.16 -5.68 -15.50
N ILE A 73 8.56 -4.95 -16.55
CA ILE A 73 7.67 -4.07 -17.32
C ILE A 73 6.65 -4.91 -18.09
N ALA A 74 7.11 -5.93 -18.82
CA ALA A 74 6.24 -6.83 -19.59
C ALA A 74 5.24 -7.58 -18.69
N ILE A 75 5.68 -8.02 -17.51
CA ILE A 75 4.82 -8.64 -16.49
C ILE A 75 3.73 -7.67 -16.02
N ALA A 76 4.11 -6.43 -15.68
CA ALA A 76 3.18 -5.41 -15.22
C ALA A 76 2.16 -5.03 -16.28
N GLU A 77 2.60 -4.85 -17.52
CA GLU A 77 1.75 -4.52 -18.67
C GLU A 77 0.74 -5.63 -18.96
N ALA A 78 1.20 -6.89 -19.10
CA ALA A 78 0.33 -8.02 -19.37
C ALA A 78 -0.70 -8.24 -18.24
N GLY A 79 -0.27 -8.13 -17.00
CA GLY A 79 -1.13 -8.27 -15.82
C GLY A 79 -2.23 -7.20 -15.74
N LEU A 80 -1.87 -5.93 -15.90
CA LEU A 80 -2.83 -4.82 -15.91
C LEU A 80 -3.76 -4.90 -17.11
N ASN A 81 -3.23 -5.16 -18.31
CA ASN A 81 -4.03 -5.31 -19.51
C ASN A 81 -5.09 -6.41 -19.33
N LYS A 82 -4.69 -7.57 -18.81
CA LYS A 82 -5.62 -8.66 -18.51
C LYS A 82 -6.67 -8.24 -17.48
N ALA A 83 -6.29 -7.52 -16.44
CA ALA A 83 -7.21 -7.06 -15.41
C ALA A 83 -8.28 -6.10 -16.00
N HIS A 84 -7.87 -5.08 -16.76
CA HIS A 84 -8.76 -4.13 -17.44
C HIS A 84 -9.75 -4.81 -18.40
N HIS A 85 -9.31 -5.87 -19.08
CA HIS A 85 -10.14 -6.66 -19.99
C HIS A 85 -11.01 -7.73 -19.31
N SER A 86 -10.86 -7.95 -18.00
CA SER A 86 -11.57 -9.04 -17.29
C SER A 86 -12.66 -8.55 -16.35
N PHE A 87 -12.55 -7.34 -15.80
CA PHE A 87 -13.55 -6.81 -14.88
C PHE A 87 -14.78 -6.28 -15.63
N GLU A 88 -15.94 -6.45 -15.02
CA GLU A 88 -17.23 -6.05 -15.57
C GLU A 88 -17.77 -4.84 -14.80
N PHE A 89 -18.34 -3.86 -15.49
CA PHE A 89 -18.99 -2.69 -14.91
C PHE A 89 -20.47 -2.68 -15.26
N TYR A 90 -21.32 -2.56 -14.26
CA TYR A 90 -22.77 -2.62 -14.44
C TYR A 90 -23.40 -1.26 -14.17
N ARG A 91 -24.20 -0.77 -15.12
CA ARG A 91 -24.87 0.54 -15.06
C ARG A 91 -26.24 0.40 -15.72
N GLU A 92 -27.29 0.85 -15.05
CA GLU A 92 -28.67 0.84 -15.58
C GLU A 92 -29.12 -0.53 -16.13
N GLY A 93 -28.69 -1.62 -15.49
CA GLY A 93 -28.99 -2.99 -15.92
C GLY A 93 -28.19 -3.49 -17.12
N GLN A 94 -27.31 -2.66 -17.70
CA GLN A 94 -26.38 -3.04 -18.76
C GLN A 94 -25.02 -3.46 -18.19
N LYS A 95 -24.32 -4.29 -18.95
CA LYS A 95 -23.00 -4.82 -18.61
C LYS A 95 -21.96 -4.31 -19.60
N HIS A 96 -20.91 -3.69 -19.08
CA HIS A 96 -19.76 -3.17 -19.81
C HIS A 96 -18.47 -3.83 -19.31
N LEU A 97 -17.38 -3.71 -20.08
CA LEU A 97 -16.05 -4.06 -19.60
C LEU A 97 -15.40 -2.84 -18.94
N LEU A 98 -14.56 -3.06 -17.93
CA LEU A 98 -13.85 -1.97 -17.24
C LEU A 98 -13.04 -1.11 -18.22
N LYS A 99 -12.38 -1.73 -19.21
CA LYS A 99 -11.60 -1.00 -20.22
C LYS A 99 -12.41 0.05 -21.01
N ASP A 100 -13.72 -0.12 -21.11
CA ASP A 100 -14.63 0.73 -21.88
C ASP A 100 -15.42 1.71 -20.98
N VAL A 101 -15.15 1.72 -19.66
CA VAL A 101 -15.97 2.44 -18.68
C VAL A 101 -15.91 3.96 -18.84
N MET A 102 -14.80 4.49 -19.36
CA MET A 102 -14.59 5.93 -19.51
C MET A 102 -15.41 6.55 -20.65
N ASP A 103 -15.83 5.72 -21.62
CA ASP A 103 -16.66 6.13 -22.75
C ASP A 103 -18.15 6.21 -22.38
N LEU A 104 -18.52 5.74 -21.19
CA LEU A 104 -19.91 5.81 -20.72
C LEU A 104 -20.31 7.26 -20.47
N GLU A 105 -21.59 7.54 -20.70
CA GLU A 105 -22.21 8.78 -20.24
C GLU A 105 -22.05 8.88 -18.73
N ALA A 106 -21.61 10.04 -18.26
CA ALA A 106 -21.31 10.28 -16.87
C ALA A 106 -22.01 11.55 -16.43
N GLN A 107 -22.65 11.48 -15.27
CA GLN A 107 -23.25 12.65 -14.65
C GLN A 107 -22.16 13.63 -14.23
N GLN A 108 -22.46 14.92 -14.30
CA GLN A 108 -21.54 15.93 -13.82
C GLN A 108 -21.48 15.90 -12.29
N LEU A 109 -20.27 15.86 -11.73
CA LEU A 109 -20.05 16.17 -10.31
C LEU A 109 -19.80 17.67 -10.16
N HIS A 110 -20.40 18.25 -9.14
CA HIS A 110 -20.14 19.61 -8.69
C HIS A 110 -19.04 19.61 -7.62
N THR A 111 -18.40 20.76 -7.42
CA THR A 111 -17.33 20.93 -6.42
C THR A 111 -17.77 21.90 -5.34
N ILE A 112 -17.58 21.50 -4.09
CA ILE A 112 -17.67 22.39 -2.93
C ILE A 112 -16.27 22.71 -2.44
N HIS A 113 -16.04 23.99 -2.20
CA HIS A 113 -14.77 24.53 -1.70
C HIS A 113 -14.91 24.89 -0.23
N LEU A 114 -14.02 24.36 0.61
CA LEU A 114 -13.96 24.69 2.04
C LEU A 114 -12.51 24.94 2.44
N THR A 115 -12.26 25.98 3.22
CA THR A 115 -10.94 26.28 3.76
C THR A 115 -10.92 25.97 5.25
N GLY A 116 -9.82 25.40 5.74
CA GLY A 116 -9.59 25.22 7.16
C GLY A 116 -9.48 26.55 7.92
N GLU A 117 -9.62 26.50 9.24
CA GLU A 117 -9.71 27.69 10.10
C GLU A 117 -8.40 28.00 10.86
N SER A 118 -7.37 27.19 10.69
CA SER A 118 -6.08 27.35 11.38
C SER A 118 -5.12 28.25 10.59
N ASP A 119 -4.47 29.17 11.30
CA ASP A 119 -3.35 29.98 10.77
C ASP A 119 -1.97 29.38 11.10
N ALA A 120 -1.93 28.14 11.63
CA ALA A 120 -0.68 27.51 12.03
C ALA A 120 0.27 27.31 10.83
N ALA A 121 1.56 27.60 11.04
CA ALA A 121 2.59 27.29 10.05
C ALA A 121 2.77 25.78 9.90
N PRO A 122 3.05 25.27 8.68
CA PRO A 122 3.38 23.87 8.47
C PRO A 122 4.53 23.41 9.36
N GLU A 123 4.31 22.33 10.10
CA GLU A 123 5.31 21.69 10.96
C GLU A 123 5.22 20.17 10.77
N TRP A 124 6.36 19.50 10.76
CA TRP A 124 6.44 18.04 10.78
C TRP A 124 7.04 17.51 12.10
N TYR A 125 6.47 16.41 12.57
CA TYR A 125 6.94 15.64 13.71
C TYR A 125 6.46 14.21 13.62
N VAL A 126 7.13 13.30 14.35
CA VAL A 126 6.74 11.90 14.40
C VAL A 126 6.26 11.53 15.80
N PRO A 127 4.96 11.28 16.01
CA PRO A 127 4.47 10.65 17.23
C PRO A 127 5.07 9.25 17.33
N TYR A 128 5.76 8.92 18.42
CA TYR A 128 6.30 7.57 18.62
C TYR A 128 6.38 7.24 20.10
N ARG A 129 5.74 6.14 20.52
CA ARG A 129 5.75 5.62 21.90
C ARG A 129 5.45 6.70 22.97
N GLY A 130 4.45 7.54 22.70
CA GLY A 130 4.01 8.61 23.60
C GLY A 130 4.85 9.90 23.54
N GLN A 131 5.84 9.97 22.66
CA GLN A 131 6.67 11.16 22.45
C GLN A 131 6.34 11.86 21.13
N LYS A 132 6.53 13.18 21.08
CA LYS A 132 6.53 13.99 19.86
C LYS A 132 7.98 14.15 19.40
N LEU A 133 8.45 13.32 18.46
CA LEU A 133 9.84 13.36 18.00
C LEU A 133 10.06 14.46 16.96
N GLN A 134 11.01 15.35 17.24
CA GLN A 134 11.46 16.45 16.38
C GLN A 134 12.95 16.73 16.59
N GLY A 135 13.58 17.46 15.66
CA GLY A 135 14.97 17.87 15.75
C GLY A 135 15.91 16.69 16.03
N GLU A 136 16.84 16.88 16.97
CA GLU A 136 17.83 15.85 17.32
C GLU A 136 17.20 14.53 17.81
N ALA A 137 16.08 14.59 18.54
CA ALA A 137 15.40 13.38 19.02
C ALA A 137 14.86 12.53 17.86
N LEU A 138 14.32 13.18 16.82
CA LEU A 138 13.90 12.51 15.60
C LEU A 138 15.09 11.91 14.86
N LEU A 139 16.17 12.67 14.68
CA LEU A 139 17.38 12.19 13.98
C LEU A 139 18.00 10.97 14.68
N LYS A 140 18.07 10.97 16.01
CA LYS A 140 18.51 9.82 16.80
C LYS A 140 17.61 8.60 16.61
N GLN A 141 16.29 8.81 16.57
CA GLN A 141 15.36 7.70 16.36
C GLN A 141 15.42 7.14 14.93
N ILE A 142 15.61 8.00 13.91
CA ILE A 142 15.83 7.58 12.53
C ILE A 142 17.10 6.73 12.44
N GLN A 143 18.20 7.20 13.04
CA GLN A 143 19.45 6.43 13.08
C GLN A 143 19.24 5.06 13.72
N LYS A 144 18.55 5.02 14.86
CA LYS A 144 18.23 3.76 15.55
C LYS A 144 17.44 2.81 14.66
N TRP A 145 16.40 3.29 13.97
CA TRP A 145 15.63 2.45 13.05
C TRP A 145 16.48 1.90 11.90
N GLN A 146 17.41 2.70 11.37
CA GLN A 146 18.34 2.25 10.33
C GLN A 146 19.30 1.18 10.87
N ASP A 147 19.94 1.43 12.02
CA ASP A 147 20.93 0.52 12.62
C ASP A 147 20.32 -0.84 12.99
N GLU A 148 19.06 -0.84 13.48
CA GLU A 148 18.31 -2.05 13.81
C GLU A 148 17.78 -2.78 12.56
N GLY A 149 17.91 -2.18 11.38
CA GLY A 149 17.37 -2.70 10.12
C GLY A 149 15.84 -2.64 10.06
N THR A 150 15.22 -1.73 10.82
CA THR A 150 13.77 -1.49 10.79
C THR A 150 13.36 -0.83 9.47
N VAL A 151 14.20 0.10 9.00
CA VAL A 151 14.06 0.82 7.74
C VAL A 151 15.33 0.69 6.92
N GLU A 152 15.21 0.79 5.60
CA GLU A 152 16.36 0.82 4.70
C GLU A 152 17.08 2.19 4.73
N ALA A 153 18.35 2.24 4.35
CA ALA A 153 19.17 3.46 4.42
C ALA A 153 18.52 4.63 3.66
N SER A 154 18.01 4.36 2.45
CA SER A 154 17.32 5.36 1.63
C SER A 154 16.04 5.92 2.28
N HIS A 155 15.34 5.14 3.11
CA HIS A 155 14.22 5.63 3.90
C HIS A 155 14.68 6.59 4.99
N ALA A 156 15.73 6.21 5.73
CA ALA A 156 16.30 7.04 6.78
C ALA A 156 16.81 8.38 6.21
N ASP A 157 17.48 8.35 5.06
CA ASP A 157 17.98 9.55 4.38
C ASP A 157 16.85 10.45 3.90
N ALA A 158 15.77 9.89 3.34
CA ALA A 158 14.59 10.66 2.97
C ALA A 158 13.95 11.38 4.16
N LEU A 159 13.88 10.74 5.33
CA LEU A 159 13.37 11.37 6.55
C LEU A 159 14.31 12.46 7.09
N ARG A 160 15.64 12.27 7.00
CA ARG A 160 16.62 13.31 7.34
C ARG A 160 16.52 14.51 6.38
N ALA A 161 16.34 14.25 5.09
CA ALA A 161 16.14 15.28 4.08
C ALA A 161 14.86 16.09 4.36
N ALA A 162 13.73 15.41 4.63
CA ALA A 162 12.49 16.08 5.02
C ALA A 162 12.65 16.89 6.33
N ALA A 163 13.39 16.37 7.32
CA ALA A 163 13.65 17.09 8.57
C ALA A 163 14.51 18.36 8.38
N SER A 164 15.38 18.37 7.38
CA SER A 164 16.27 19.50 7.07
C SER A 164 15.64 20.55 6.16
N HIS A 165 14.50 20.25 5.54
CA HIS A 165 13.77 21.13 4.63
C HIS A 165 12.34 21.38 5.12
N PRO A 166 12.15 22.09 6.26
CA PRO A 166 10.81 22.35 6.79
C PRO A 166 9.91 23.12 5.82
N GLU A 167 10.48 23.90 4.90
CA GLU A 167 9.75 24.63 3.87
C GLU A 167 9.06 23.72 2.84
N TRP A 168 9.50 22.47 2.69
CA TRP A 168 8.85 21.50 1.80
C TRP A 168 7.41 21.17 2.20
N PHE A 169 7.09 21.33 3.49
CA PHE A 169 5.76 21.05 4.04
C PHE A 169 4.76 22.18 3.82
N ASP A 170 5.15 23.32 3.24
CA ASP A 170 4.15 24.21 2.63
C ASP A 170 3.72 23.60 1.29
N LEU A 171 2.49 23.11 1.22
CA LEU A 171 1.88 22.46 0.06
C LEU A 171 0.81 23.33 -0.60
N SER A 172 0.83 24.65 -0.36
CA SER A 172 -0.13 25.59 -0.95
C SER A 172 -0.13 25.61 -2.48
N ASP A 173 0.96 25.18 -3.11
CA ASP A 173 1.15 25.02 -4.56
C ASP A 173 0.78 23.63 -5.09
N ARG A 174 0.39 22.68 -4.23
CA ARG A 174 0.10 21.28 -4.61
C ARG A 174 -1.38 20.95 -4.42
N THR A 175 -1.93 20.19 -5.37
CA THR A 175 -3.28 19.61 -5.28
C THR A 175 -3.20 18.10 -5.19
N VAL A 176 -3.47 17.57 -4.00
CA VAL A 176 -3.42 16.14 -3.71
C VAL A 176 -4.82 15.55 -3.81
N VAL A 177 -5.02 14.59 -4.70
CA VAL A 177 -6.26 13.83 -4.82
C VAL A 177 -6.19 12.61 -3.90
N LEU A 178 -7.12 12.50 -2.95
CA LEU A 178 -7.18 11.36 -2.05
C LEU A 178 -8.32 10.43 -2.45
N PHE A 179 -7.99 9.29 -3.08
CA PHE A 179 -8.94 8.20 -3.27
C PHE A 179 -9.06 7.40 -1.96
N GLY A 180 -10.15 7.57 -1.23
CA GLY A 180 -10.33 7.08 0.13
C GLY A 180 -9.82 8.08 1.17
N ALA A 181 -10.29 9.32 1.11
CA ALA A 181 -9.81 10.43 1.93
C ALA A 181 -9.89 10.18 3.45
N ALA A 182 -10.87 9.40 3.93
CA ALA A 182 -11.02 9.06 5.35
C ALA A 182 -10.27 7.78 5.76
N SER A 183 -9.34 7.29 4.93
CA SER A 183 -8.50 6.13 5.25
C SER A 183 -7.72 6.35 6.55
N GLU A 184 -7.77 5.38 7.47
CA GLU A 184 -7.09 5.43 8.79
C GLU A 184 -5.56 5.60 8.65
N ALA A 185 -4.99 4.99 7.61
CA ALA A 185 -3.57 5.11 7.27
C ALA A 185 -3.28 6.29 6.32
N GLY A 186 -4.29 7.07 5.95
CA GLY A 186 -4.20 8.15 4.98
C GLY A 186 -3.56 9.43 5.56
N PRO A 187 -3.12 10.36 4.69
CA PRO A 187 -2.38 11.55 5.12
C PRO A 187 -3.28 12.74 5.45
N LEU A 188 -4.62 12.60 5.41
CA LEU A 188 -5.54 13.74 5.46
C LEU A 188 -5.21 14.70 6.62
N THR A 189 -5.01 14.17 7.82
CA THR A 189 -4.67 14.97 9.00
C THR A 189 -3.36 15.76 8.87
N TRP A 190 -2.38 15.25 8.13
CA TRP A 190 -1.10 15.93 7.89
C TRP A 190 -1.20 16.94 6.76
N LEU A 191 -1.85 16.58 5.64
CA LEU A 191 -2.10 17.52 4.54
C LEU A 191 -2.92 18.73 5.01
N CYS A 192 -3.88 18.51 5.91
CA CYS A 192 -4.64 19.56 6.56
C CYS A 192 -3.81 20.50 7.44
N LYS A 193 -2.56 20.17 7.79
CA LYS A 193 -1.65 21.05 8.55
C LYS A 193 -0.65 21.76 7.64
N TRP A 194 -0.62 21.41 6.37
CA TRP A 194 0.44 21.74 5.41
C TRP A 194 -0.07 22.61 4.27
N LYS A 195 -1.21 23.28 4.45
CA LYS A 195 -1.85 24.17 3.46
C LYS A 195 -2.17 23.51 2.11
N ALA A 196 -2.24 22.19 2.05
CA ALA A 196 -2.48 21.48 0.81
C ALA A 196 -3.83 21.86 0.19
N ASN A 197 -3.91 21.81 -1.13
CA ASN A 197 -5.20 21.69 -1.84
C ASN A 197 -5.55 20.20 -1.88
N ILE A 198 -6.74 19.82 -1.41
CA ILE A 198 -7.14 18.42 -1.22
C ILE A 198 -8.41 18.15 -2.02
N ALA A 199 -8.30 17.36 -3.09
CA ALA A 199 -9.46 16.82 -3.78
C ALA A 199 -9.85 15.48 -3.14
N ALA A 200 -10.87 15.48 -2.28
CA ALA A 200 -11.23 14.32 -1.48
C ALA A 200 -12.30 13.46 -2.17
N VAL A 201 -11.96 12.20 -2.46
CA VAL A 201 -12.91 11.21 -2.97
C VAL A 201 -13.15 10.16 -1.89
N ASP A 202 -14.37 10.11 -1.37
CA ASP A 202 -14.82 9.06 -0.46
C ASP A 202 -16.34 8.85 -0.61
N LEU A 203 -16.84 7.75 -0.04
CA LEU A 203 -18.25 7.34 -0.15
C LEU A 203 -19.19 8.46 0.32
N PRO A 204 -20.35 8.65 -0.34
CA PRO A 204 -21.39 9.57 0.12
C PRO A 204 -22.04 9.02 1.39
N ASN A 205 -21.42 9.34 2.53
CA ASN A 205 -21.75 8.83 3.84
C ASN A 205 -21.46 9.89 4.91
N SER A 206 -22.48 10.24 5.69
CA SER A 206 -22.42 11.34 6.66
C SER A 206 -21.41 11.15 7.78
N ARG A 207 -21.10 9.91 8.16
CA ARG A 207 -20.05 9.63 9.15
C ARG A 207 -18.65 9.82 8.59
N ILE A 208 -18.43 9.44 7.33
CA ILE A 208 -17.16 9.62 6.63
C ILE A 208 -16.92 11.11 6.39
N TRP A 209 -17.89 11.78 5.76
CA TRP A 209 -17.79 13.21 5.46
C TRP A 209 -17.75 14.07 6.71
N GLY A 210 -18.43 13.69 7.79
CA GLY A 210 -18.26 14.38 9.06
C GLY A 210 -16.81 14.38 9.54
N LYS A 211 -16.12 13.24 9.50
CA LYS A 211 -14.69 13.18 9.87
C LYS A 211 -13.80 14.00 8.95
N ILE A 212 -14.06 13.97 7.64
CA ILE A 212 -13.28 14.74 6.66
C ILE A 212 -13.43 16.23 6.94
N LEU A 213 -14.67 16.70 7.03
CA LEU A 213 -15.00 18.10 7.31
C LEU A 213 -14.41 18.58 8.64
N ASP A 214 -14.57 17.79 9.71
CA ASP A 214 -14.00 18.11 11.03
C ASP A 214 -12.47 18.23 10.97
N THR A 215 -11.80 17.36 10.20
CA THR A 215 -10.33 17.36 10.06
C THR A 215 -9.84 18.56 9.25
N VAL A 216 -10.54 18.90 8.16
CA VAL A 216 -10.21 20.07 7.32
C VAL A 216 -10.42 21.36 8.09
N LYS A 217 -11.55 21.49 8.81
CA LYS A 217 -11.88 22.66 9.62
C LYS A 217 -10.80 22.98 10.65
N GLN A 218 -10.26 21.96 11.32
CA GLN A 218 -9.18 22.10 12.31
C GLN A 218 -7.82 22.46 11.70
N GLY A 219 -7.68 22.34 10.38
CA GLY A 219 -6.44 22.55 9.64
C GLY A 219 -6.37 23.91 8.93
N ASN A 220 -5.44 24.02 7.99
CA ASN A 220 -5.17 25.19 7.14
C ASN A 220 -5.21 24.85 5.64
N ALA A 221 -5.75 23.67 5.28
CA ALA A 221 -5.88 23.20 3.90
C ALA A 221 -7.14 23.73 3.21
N THR A 222 -7.14 23.65 1.87
CA THR A 222 -8.33 23.88 1.04
C THR A 222 -8.86 22.55 0.54
N LEU A 223 -10.11 22.23 0.84
CA LEU A 223 -10.83 21.03 0.40
C LEU A 223 -11.66 21.31 -0.85
N TYR A 224 -11.57 20.41 -1.81
CA TYR A 224 -12.39 20.30 -3.01
C TYR A 224 -13.18 18.99 -2.90
N ALA A 225 -14.46 19.09 -2.55
CA ALA A 225 -15.32 17.94 -2.30
C ALA A 225 -16.32 17.75 -3.44
N PRO A 226 -16.44 16.54 -4.02
CA PRO A 226 -17.42 16.27 -5.06
C PRO A 226 -18.82 16.09 -4.45
N CYS A 227 -19.85 16.52 -5.18
CA CYS A 227 -21.25 16.21 -4.89
C CYS A 227 -22.04 16.05 -6.20
N THR A 228 -23.09 15.23 -6.17
CA THR A 228 -23.93 14.97 -7.36
C THR A 228 -24.93 16.09 -7.62
N GLU A 229 -25.31 16.84 -6.59
CA GLU A 229 -26.21 17.98 -6.68
C GLU A 229 -25.44 19.27 -6.39
N PRO A 230 -25.74 20.38 -7.08
CA PRO A 230 -25.15 21.67 -6.74
C PRO A 230 -25.61 22.09 -5.34
N LEU A 231 -24.67 22.44 -4.47
CA LEU A 231 -24.95 23.04 -3.16
C LEU A 231 -24.64 24.53 -3.20
N THR A 232 -25.40 25.30 -2.44
CA THR A 232 -25.15 26.73 -2.26
C THR A 232 -23.95 26.95 -1.33
N ALA A 233 -23.34 28.14 -1.41
CA ALA A 233 -22.18 28.49 -0.58
C ALA A 233 -22.51 28.54 0.93
N ASP A 234 -23.79 28.69 1.28
CA ASP A 234 -24.33 28.73 2.64
C ASP A 234 -24.93 27.38 3.11
N ALA A 235 -24.65 26.29 2.37
CA ALA A 235 -25.10 24.94 2.75
C ALA A 235 -24.69 24.61 4.19
N SER A 236 -25.65 24.12 4.97
CA SER A 236 -25.41 23.78 6.36
C SER A 236 -24.45 22.58 6.49
N GLU A 237 -23.77 22.47 7.63
CA GLU A 237 -22.87 21.35 7.90
C GLU A 237 -23.58 19.98 7.80
N ALA A 238 -24.87 19.94 8.15
CA ALA A 238 -25.69 18.73 8.01
C ALA A 238 -25.91 18.35 6.54
N GLU A 239 -26.21 19.33 5.69
CA GLU A 239 -26.36 19.12 4.24
C GLU A 239 -25.05 18.71 3.59
N LEU A 240 -23.93 19.33 3.97
CA LEU A 240 -22.59 18.95 3.50
C LEU A 240 -22.27 17.49 3.87
N LYS A 241 -22.52 17.09 5.11
CA LYS A 241 -22.30 15.70 5.56
C LYS A 241 -23.13 14.70 4.74
N GLU A 242 -24.36 15.06 4.40
CA GLU A 242 -25.27 14.16 3.67
C GLU A 242 -24.97 14.06 2.17
N LYS A 243 -24.63 15.19 1.54
CA LYS A 243 -24.60 15.31 0.07
C LYS A 243 -23.21 15.23 -0.56
N LEU A 244 -22.14 15.40 0.21
CA LEU A 244 -20.78 15.24 -0.31
C LEU A 244 -20.44 13.76 -0.51
N GLY A 245 -19.63 13.47 -1.53
CA GLY A 245 -19.10 12.14 -1.79
C GLY A 245 -19.21 11.68 -3.23
N ALA A 246 -18.33 10.75 -3.58
CA ALA A 246 -18.40 10.00 -4.82
C ALA A 246 -17.89 8.57 -4.58
N ASN A 247 -18.63 7.58 -5.08
CA ASN A 247 -18.32 6.18 -4.86
C ASN A 247 -17.42 5.63 -5.98
N LEU A 248 -16.16 5.31 -5.63
CA LEU A 248 -15.18 4.72 -6.54
C LEU A 248 -15.67 3.47 -7.30
N LEU A 249 -16.62 2.71 -6.76
CA LEU A 249 -17.10 1.49 -7.41
C LEU A 249 -18.22 1.75 -8.42
N THR A 250 -18.97 2.84 -8.32
CA THR A 250 -20.15 3.10 -9.17
C THR A 250 -20.03 4.38 -10.01
N GLN A 251 -19.13 5.29 -9.61
CA GLN A 251 -18.96 6.62 -10.21
C GLN A 251 -17.58 6.80 -10.86
N ILE A 252 -17.01 5.73 -11.43
CA ILE A 252 -15.68 5.74 -12.05
C ILE A 252 -15.53 6.85 -13.11
N PRO A 253 -16.39 6.92 -14.16
CA PRO A 253 -16.23 7.92 -15.20
C PRO A 253 -16.58 9.34 -14.70
N GLU A 254 -17.49 9.47 -13.74
CA GLU A 254 -17.85 10.75 -13.11
C GLU A 254 -16.65 11.35 -12.36
N ILE A 255 -15.97 10.55 -11.51
CA ILE A 255 -14.79 10.98 -10.77
C ILE A 255 -13.66 11.34 -11.73
N ALA A 256 -13.42 10.51 -12.75
CA ALA A 256 -12.37 10.78 -13.74
C ALA A 256 -12.63 12.09 -14.50
N LYS A 257 -13.87 12.32 -14.96
CA LYS A 257 -14.26 13.55 -15.67
C LYS A 257 -14.22 14.78 -14.76
N TRP A 258 -14.57 14.64 -13.49
CA TRP A 258 -14.45 15.70 -12.49
C TRP A 258 -12.99 16.11 -12.25
N LEU A 259 -12.07 15.14 -12.13
CA LEU A 259 -10.66 15.45 -11.88
C LEU A 259 -9.98 16.15 -13.06
N ILE A 260 -10.31 15.77 -14.31
CA ILE A 260 -9.71 16.43 -15.49
C ILE A 260 -10.18 17.88 -15.67
N GLN A 261 -11.27 18.30 -15.02
CA GLN A 261 -11.73 19.70 -15.01
C GLN A 261 -10.86 20.60 -14.12
N SER A 262 -10.03 20.03 -13.25
CA SER A 262 -9.13 20.83 -12.42
C SER A 262 -8.08 21.54 -13.27
N GLU A 263 -7.93 22.85 -13.04
CA GLU A 263 -6.89 23.66 -13.68
C GLU A 263 -5.50 23.42 -13.09
N HIS A 264 -5.42 22.80 -11.91
CA HIS A 264 -4.16 22.54 -11.21
C HIS A 264 -3.52 21.21 -11.61
N GLN A 265 -2.22 21.07 -11.33
CA GLN A 265 -1.54 19.77 -11.39
C GLN A 265 -2.07 18.88 -10.27
N LEU A 266 -2.21 17.57 -10.52
CA LEU A 266 -2.80 16.64 -9.55
C LEU A 266 -1.80 15.57 -9.13
N ASP A 267 -1.61 15.44 -7.82
CA ASP A 267 -0.90 14.34 -7.20
C ASP A 267 -1.92 13.29 -6.74
N LEU A 268 -2.00 12.18 -7.47
CA LEU A 268 -3.06 11.17 -7.34
C LEU A 268 -2.68 10.11 -6.31
N ALA A 269 -3.33 10.09 -5.14
CA ALA A 269 -3.04 9.14 -4.06
C ALA A 269 -4.08 8.02 -3.95
N ALA A 270 -3.68 6.79 -4.29
CA ALA A 270 -4.51 5.59 -4.20
C ALA A 270 -4.38 4.93 -2.82
N ILE A 271 -5.22 5.36 -1.88
CA ILE A 271 -5.17 4.94 -0.47
C ILE A 271 -6.43 4.23 0.03
N ALA A 272 -7.44 4.06 -0.84
CA ALA A 272 -8.67 3.38 -0.51
C ALA A 272 -8.44 1.88 -0.27
N TYR A 273 -9.04 1.37 0.79
CA TYR A 273 -8.95 -0.01 1.19
C TYR A 273 -10.34 -0.54 1.57
N LEU A 274 -10.64 -1.77 1.13
CA LEU A 274 -11.85 -2.51 1.51
C LEU A 274 -11.45 -3.96 1.80
N ASP A 275 -12.21 -4.68 2.64
CA ASP A 275 -11.88 -6.07 2.94
C ASP A 275 -12.21 -7.02 1.78
N GLY A 276 -11.35 -8.02 1.59
CA GLY A 276 -11.61 -9.16 0.70
C GLY A 276 -11.62 -8.79 -0.79
N GLU A 277 -12.63 -9.27 -1.52
CA GLU A 277 -12.73 -9.06 -2.97
C GLU A 277 -12.93 -7.59 -3.36
N LYS A 278 -13.61 -6.83 -2.51
CA LYS A 278 -13.82 -5.40 -2.71
C LYS A 278 -12.52 -4.61 -2.78
N HIS A 279 -11.43 -5.08 -2.15
CA HIS A 279 -10.12 -4.44 -2.25
C HIS A 279 -9.61 -4.41 -3.69
N VAL A 280 -9.78 -5.51 -4.42
CA VAL A 280 -9.34 -5.63 -5.81
C VAL A 280 -10.20 -4.71 -6.68
N ARG A 281 -11.51 -4.70 -6.45
CA ARG A 281 -12.44 -3.82 -7.17
C ARG A 281 -12.08 -2.35 -6.98
N VAL A 282 -11.88 -1.88 -5.74
CA VAL A 282 -11.50 -0.48 -5.51
C VAL A 282 -10.10 -0.16 -6.05
N SER A 283 -9.17 -1.12 -6.02
CA SER A 283 -7.84 -0.94 -6.63
C SER A 283 -7.92 -0.78 -8.14
N MET A 284 -8.76 -1.58 -8.82
CA MET A 284 -9.00 -1.45 -10.26
C MET A 284 -9.74 -0.16 -10.62
N ALA A 285 -10.67 0.30 -9.77
CA ALA A 285 -11.34 1.58 -9.97
C ALA A 285 -10.35 2.75 -9.90
N MET A 286 -9.52 2.78 -8.85
CA MET A 286 -8.45 3.80 -8.71
C MET A 286 -7.47 3.72 -9.88
N ASP A 287 -7.06 2.51 -10.29
CA ASP A 287 -6.15 2.31 -11.44
C ASP A 287 -6.73 2.87 -12.74
N ALA A 288 -8.00 2.60 -13.04
CA ALA A 288 -8.67 3.11 -14.23
C ALA A 288 -8.79 4.64 -14.22
N ILE A 289 -9.17 5.23 -13.08
CA ILE A 289 -9.26 6.69 -12.92
C ILE A 289 -7.87 7.31 -13.10
N MET A 290 -6.85 6.79 -12.41
CA MET A 290 -5.48 7.28 -12.49
C MET A 290 -4.92 7.21 -13.91
N GLN A 291 -5.14 6.09 -14.60
CA GLN A 291 -4.72 5.92 -15.99
C GLN A 291 -5.38 6.95 -16.91
N TYR A 292 -6.69 7.14 -16.80
CA TYR A 292 -7.42 8.10 -17.62
C TYR A 292 -6.99 9.54 -17.34
N VAL A 293 -6.93 9.93 -16.05
CA VAL A 293 -6.53 11.29 -15.65
C VAL A 293 -5.10 11.57 -16.08
N SER A 294 -4.17 10.62 -15.92
CA SER A 294 -2.77 10.80 -16.34
C SER A 294 -2.61 10.95 -17.85
N ALA A 295 -3.47 10.31 -18.65
CA ALA A 295 -3.47 10.48 -20.10
C ALA A 295 -3.96 11.88 -20.53
N GLN A 296 -4.87 12.49 -19.76
CA GLN A 296 -5.41 13.83 -20.04
C GLN A 296 -4.58 14.95 -19.39
N LYS A 297 -3.91 14.66 -18.27
CA LYS A 297 -3.04 15.57 -17.50
C LYS A 297 -1.67 14.89 -17.31
N PRO A 298 -0.76 14.98 -18.29
CA PRO A 298 0.53 14.29 -18.26
C PRO A 298 1.48 14.73 -17.13
N ASP A 299 1.21 15.87 -16.50
CA ASP A 299 1.96 16.45 -15.39
C ASP A 299 1.49 15.95 -14.01
N THR A 300 0.66 14.92 -13.99
CA THR A 300 0.20 14.26 -12.76
C THR A 300 1.30 13.40 -12.12
N SER A 301 1.27 13.29 -10.79
CA SER A 301 2.05 12.29 -10.05
C SER A 301 1.15 11.17 -9.56
N LEU A 302 1.69 9.95 -9.39
CA LEU A 302 0.99 8.85 -8.72
C LEU A 302 1.60 8.56 -7.35
N MET A 303 0.75 8.26 -6.36
CA MET A 303 1.15 8.03 -4.98
C MET A 303 0.49 6.78 -4.41
N TYR A 304 1.31 5.91 -3.81
CA TYR A 304 0.88 4.62 -3.27
C TYR A 304 1.53 4.33 -1.91
N MET A 305 0.82 3.55 -1.09
CA MET A 305 1.39 2.88 0.07
C MET A 305 1.44 1.37 -0.17
N CYS A 306 2.65 0.87 -0.34
CA CYS A 306 2.92 -0.55 -0.42
C CYS A 306 2.77 -1.22 0.95
N THR A 307 2.28 -2.45 0.93
CA THR A 307 2.19 -3.29 2.14
C THR A 307 3.55 -3.91 2.45
N PRO A 308 3.97 -4.03 3.71
CA PRO A 308 5.24 -4.69 4.03
C PRO A 308 5.14 -6.22 3.94
N THR A 309 3.92 -6.75 3.78
CA THR A 309 3.62 -8.19 3.72
C THR A 309 3.34 -8.66 2.29
N ASP A 310 4.16 -8.27 1.33
CA ASP A 310 4.17 -8.79 -0.05
C ASP A 310 5.52 -9.48 -0.35
N VAL A 311 5.72 -9.89 -1.60
CA VAL A 311 7.02 -10.32 -2.11
C VAL A 311 7.68 -9.17 -2.86
N TYR A 312 8.92 -8.87 -2.50
CA TYR A 312 9.72 -7.81 -3.10
C TYR A 312 11.06 -8.33 -3.58
N ALA A 313 11.54 -7.75 -4.69
CA ALA A 313 12.96 -7.81 -4.99
C ALA A 313 13.68 -6.91 -3.98
N VAL A 314 14.84 -7.36 -3.49
CA VAL A 314 15.63 -6.59 -2.52
C VAL A 314 17.11 -6.58 -2.92
N PRO A 315 17.87 -5.56 -2.51
CA PRO A 315 19.32 -5.53 -2.72
C PRO A 315 20.03 -6.71 -2.05
N GLU A 316 21.22 -7.05 -2.55
CA GLU A 316 22.06 -8.13 -2.01
C GLU A 316 22.34 -7.99 -0.50
N GLU A 317 22.63 -6.77 -0.03
CA GLU A 317 22.90 -6.46 1.38
C GLU A 317 21.75 -6.86 2.34
N VAL A 318 20.50 -6.86 1.85
CA VAL A 318 19.33 -7.26 2.64
C VAL A 318 19.35 -8.78 2.85
N ILE A 319 19.75 -9.54 1.82
CA ILE A 319 19.92 -10.99 1.90
C ILE A 319 21.07 -11.35 2.82
N GLU A 320 22.21 -10.67 2.67
CA GLU A 320 23.38 -10.86 3.53
C GLU A 320 23.04 -10.58 4.99
N ALA A 321 22.30 -9.50 5.28
CA ALA A 321 21.85 -9.19 6.63
C ALA A 321 20.91 -10.26 7.21
N SER A 322 19.95 -10.75 6.42
CA SER A 322 19.07 -11.86 6.83
C SER A 322 19.86 -13.14 7.10
N GLN A 323 20.84 -13.46 6.25
CA GLN A 323 21.73 -14.61 6.41
C GLN A 323 22.59 -14.49 7.66
N TYR A 324 23.19 -13.32 7.88
CA TYR A 324 23.96 -13.02 9.07
C TYR A 324 23.12 -13.20 10.34
N LYS A 325 21.91 -12.62 10.39
CA LYS A 325 20.98 -12.82 11.51
C LYS A 325 20.64 -14.29 11.72
N PHE A 326 20.46 -15.08 10.65
CA PHE A 326 20.19 -16.52 10.76
C PHE A 326 21.38 -17.29 11.37
N GLN A 327 22.60 -17.00 10.94
CA GLN A 327 23.80 -17.71 11.40
C GLN A 327 24.20 -17.32 12.84
N HIS A 328 24.00 -16.07 13.23
CA HIS A 328 24.46 -15.52 14.51
C HIS A 328 23.42 -15.57 15.65
N ARG A 329 22.34 -16.34 15.48
CA ARG A 329 21.38 -16.57 16.58
C ARG A 329 22.03 -17.26 17.76
N SER A 330 21.54 -16.97 18.97
CA SER A 330 22.04 -17.61 20.18
C SER A 330 21.83 -19.13 20.14
N LYS A 331 22.70 -19.91 20.80
CA LYS A 331 22.57 -21.37 20.88
C LYS A 331 21.20 -21.81 21.42
N ALA A 332 20.65 -21.06 22.38
CA ALA A 332 19.32 -21.30 22.91
C ALA A 332 18.23 -21.13 21.82
N GLN A 333 18.28 -20.05 21.03
CA GLN A 333 17.36 -19.83 19.91
C GLN A 333 17.49 -20.92 18.85
N GLN A 334 18.71 -21.35 18.53
CA GLN A 334 18.95 -22.45 17.57
C GLN A 334 18.33 -23.76 18.05
N MET A 335 18.49 -24.11 19.34
CA MET A 335 17.89 -25.32 19.92
C MET A 335 16.37 -25.27 19.94
N ILE A 336 15.78 -24.14 20.37
CA ILE A 336 14.32 -23.96 20.42
C ILE A 336 13.72 -24.02 19.01
N SER A 337 14.24 -23.23 18.07
CA SER A 337 13.74 -23.20 16.69
C SER A 337 13.93 -24.54 15.99
N GLY A 338 15.07 -25.21 16.16
CA GLY A 338 15.34 -26.52 15.58
C GLY A 338 14.42 -27.60 16.12
N SER A 339 14.15 -27.59 17.43
CA SER A 339 13.24 -28.55 18.07
C SER A 339 11.79 -28.35 17.63
N LEU A 340 11.32 -27.10 17.61
CA LEU A 340 9.97 -26.75 17.15
C LEU A 340 9.80 -27.00 15.65
N SER A 341 10.83 -26.73 14.85
CA SER A 341 10.82 -27.06 13.41
C SER A 341 10.66 -28.56 13.20
N LYS A 342 11.44 -29.40 13.88
CA LYS A 342 11.30 -30.87 13.81
C LYS A 342 9.93 -31.37 14.28
N LEU A 343 9.45 -30.90 15.42
CA LEU A 343 8.13 -31.27 15.97
C LEU A 343 6.99 -30.88 15.01
N SER A 344 7.11 -29.75 14.33
CA SER A 344 6.14 -29.28 13.34
C SER A 344 6.34 -29.87 11.95
N ARG A 345 7.18 -30.92 11.79
CA ARG A 345 7.53 -31.52 10.49
C ARG A 345 8.07 -30.48 9.49
N ASN A 346 8.98 -29.63 9.97
CA ASN A 346 9.59 -28.51 9.26
C ASN A 346 8.60 -27.44 8.79
N TYR A 347 7.47 -27.26 9.48
CA TYR A 347 6.51 -26.20 9.16
C TYR A 347 6.96 -24.84 9.69
N PHE A 348 7.47 -24.78 10.92
CA PHE A 348 7.93 -23.54 11.55
C PHE A 348 9.42 -23.25 11.36
N PHE A 349 9.77 -21.96 11.47
CA PHE A 349 11.14 -21.43 11.46
C PHE A 349 11.96 -21.84 10.22
N LYS A 350 11.32 -21.86 9.04
CA LYS A 350 12.05 -22.08 7.79
C LYS A 350 13.00 -20.92 7.57
N GLN A 351 14.20 -21.22 7.08
CA GLN A 351 15.16 -20.22 6.63
C GLN A 351 14.54 -19.39 5.50
N ASN A 352 14.78 -18.08 5.52
CA ASN A 352 14.41 -17.24 4.39
C ASN A 352 15.23 -17.62 3.15
N SER A 353 14.75 -17.29 1.95
CA SER A 353 15.52 -17.53 0.73
C SER A 353 16.76 -16.63 0.72
N HIS A 354 17.95 -17.20 0.88
CA HIS A 354 19.23 -16.48 0.73
C HIS A 354 19.83 -16.62 -0.67
N ARG A 355 19.01 -17.01 -1.65
CA ARG A 355 19.41 -17.08 -3.06
C ARG A 355 19.45 -15.68 -3.66
N LEU A 356 20.57 -15.36 -4.26
CA LEU A 356 20.72 -14.22 -5.17
C LEU A 356 20.42 -14.66 -6.62
N ILE A 357 19.81 -13.75 -7.37
CA ILE A 357 19.50 -13.89 -8.78
C ILE A 357 20.32 -12.84 -9.52
N ALA A 358 21.22 -13.27 -10.39
CA ALA A 358 21.97 -12.38 -11.26
C ALA A 358 21.02 -11.71 -12.26
N SER A 359 21.14 -10.40 -12.41
CA SER A 359 20.39 -9.61 -13.37
C SER A 359 21.27 -9.20 -14.55
N SER A 360 20.67 -8.96 -15.71
CA SER A 360 21.36 -8.51 -16.92
C SER A 360 22.08 -7.17 -16.78
N ASN A 361 21.77 -6.37 -15.75
CA ASN A 361 22.47 -5.13 -15.43
C ASN A 361 23.82 -5.35 -14.69
N GLY A 362 24.22 -6.61 -14.48
CA GLY A 362 25.49 -6.95 -13.81
C GLY A 362 25.42 -6.94 -12.28
N LYS A 363 24.27 -6.63 -11.68
CA LYS A 363 24.02 -6.74 -10.24
C LYS A 363 23.35 -8.06 -9.89
N SER A 364 23.30 -8.37 -8.60
CA SER A 364 22.54 -9.47 -8.04
C SER A 364 21.46 -8.94 -7.10
N TYR A 365 20.27 -9.52 -7.17
CA TYR A 365 19.16 -9.18 -6.28
C TYR A 365 18.60 -10.41 -5.59
N GLY A 366 18.04 -10.19 -4.41
CA GLY A 366 17.34 -11.20 -3.63
C GLY A 366 15.83 -11.07 -3.71
N VAL A 367 15.15 -11.97 -2.98
CA VAL A 367 13.70 -11.90 -2.79
C VAL A 367 13.37 -11.94 -1.29
N ALA A 368 12.74 -10.87 -0.80
CA ALA A 368 12.09 -10.86 0.50
C ALA A 368 10.65 -11.34 0.36
N ASP A 369 10.38 -12.56 0.85
CA ASP A 369 9.04 -13.17 0.81
C ASP A 369 8.34 -12.97 2.16
N CYS A 370 7.59 -11.88 2.25
CA CYS A 370 6.86 -11.46 3.46
C CYS A 370 5.36 -11.72 3.37
N LEU A 371 4.90 -12.50 2.38
CA LEU A 371 3.48 -12.79 2.21
C LEU A 371 2.87 -13.51 3.42
N VAL A 372 1.72 -13.01 3.87
CA VAL A 372 0.90 -13.59 4.93
C VAL A 372 -0.29 -14.30 4.30
N VAL A 373 -0.33 -15.63 4.37
CA VAL A 373 -1.34 -16.46 3.67
C VAL A 373 -2.76 -16.06 4.07
N GLU A 374 -2.95 -15.70 5.34
CA GLU A 374 -4.22 -15.31 5.96
C GLU A 374 -4.83 -14.02 5.37
N GLN A 375 -4.03 -13.13 4.78
CA GLN A 375 -4.55 -11.96 4.04
C GLN A 375 -5.26 -12.36 2.74
N GLY A 376 -4.87 -13.50 2.18
CA GLY A 376 -5.51 -14.13 1.02
C GLY A 376 -5.11 -13.54 -0.34
N PRO A 377 -5.42 -14.27 -1.43
CA PRO A 377 -4.96 -13.93 -2.78
C PRO A 377 -5.54 -12.63 -3.33
N ASN A 378 -6.73 -12.20 -2.88
CA ASN A 378 -7.33 -10.94 -3.32
C ASN A 378 -6.57 -9.73 -2.77
N TYR A 379 -6.09 -9.80 -1.52
CA TYR A 379 -5.27 -8.74 -0.95
C TYR A 379 -3.94 -8.63 -1.71
N ALA A 380 -3.27 -9.76 -1.96
CA ALA A 380 -2.04 -9.80 -2.73
C ALA A 380 -2.24 -9.25 -4.15
N LEU A 381 -3.32 -9.63 -4.84
CA LEU A 381 -3.63 -9.13 -6.19
C LEU A 381 -3.87 -7.61 -6.20
N ALA A 382 -4.65 -7.09 -5.25
CA ALA A 382 -4.91 -5.66 -5.13
C ALA A 382 -3.61 -4.85 -4.96
N LYS A 383 -2.71 -5.31 -4.10
CA LYS A 383 -1.41 -4.68 -3.88
C LYS A 383 -0.45 -4.83 -5.06
N ARG A 384 -0.52 -5.95 -5.77
CA ARG A 384 0.27 -6.17 -6.99
C ARG A 384 -0.16 -5.26 -8.14
N ILE A 385 -1.47 -5.02 -8.31
CA ILE A 385 -1.99 -4.05 -9.30
C ILE A 385 -1.41 -2.65 -9.05
N GLN A 386 -1.38 -2.20 -7.78
CA GLN A 386 -0.79 -0.91 -7.42
C GLN A 386 0.71 -0.83 -7.79
N GLN A 387 1.48 -1.88 -7.49
CA GLN A 387 2.91 -1.96 -7.86
C GLN A 387 3.12 -1.97 -9.38
N TRP A 388 2.31 -2.72 -10.12
CA TRP A 388 2.39 -2.76 -11.58
C TRP A 388 2.12 -1.40 -12.20
N ARG A 389 1.08 -0.69 -11.73
CA ARG A 389 0.78 0.65 -12.25
C ARG A 389 1.90 1.63 -11.96
N ALA A 390 2.40 1.64 -10.73
CA ALA A 390 3.52 2.48 -10.33
C ALA A 390 4.77 2.23 -11.20
N THR A 391 5.09 0.96 -11.45
CA THR A 391 6.23 0.57 -12.29
C THR A 391 6.07 1.07 -13.73
N LEU A 392 4.90 0.86 -14.35
CA LEU A 392 4.64 1.31 -15.73
C LEU A 392 4.58 2.83 -15.85
N ALA A 393 3.90 3.51 -14.92
CA ALA A 393 3.80 4.97 -14.91
C ALA A 393 5.18 5.61 -14.85
N ARG A 394 6.05 5.13 -13.96
CA ARG A 394 7.43 5.59 -13.87
C ARG A 394 8.22 5.31 -15.15
N GLN A 395 8.13 4.10 -15.69
CA GLN A 395 8.79 3.72 -16.94
C GLN A 395 8.38 4.65 -18.10
N ASN A 396 7.15 5.15 -18.08
CA ASN A 396 6.61 6.07 -19.07
C ASN A 396 6.86 7.55 -18.76
N GLY A 397 7.76 7.86 -17.81
CA GLY A 397 8.17 9.23 -17.51
C GLY A 397 7.27 9.97 -16.53
N GLN A 398 6.38 9.29 -15.80
CA GLN A 398 5.56 9.91 -14.76
C GLN A 398 6.26 9.88 -13.40
N ARG A 399 6.05 10.92 -12.57
CA ARG A 399 6.50 10.92 -11.17
C ARG A 399 5.66 9.93 -10.36
N VAL A 400 6.33 9.06 -9.61
CA VAL A 400 5.67 8.01 -8.83
C VAL A 400 6.28 7.90 -7.43
N SER A 401 5.53 8.30 -6.42
CA SER A 401 5.88 8.07 -5.03
C SER A 401 5.21 6.78 -4.52
N ILE A 402 5.96 5.69 -4.50
CA ILE A 402 5.51 4.39 -4.01
C ILE A 402 6.44 3.91 -2.91
N ASN A 403 5.95 3.97 -1.68
CA ASN A 403 6.76 3.65 -0.50
C ASN A 403 6.17 2.48 0.26
N ILE A 404 7.03 1.61 0.79
CA ILE A 404 6.61 0.52 1.66
C ILE A 404 6.34 1.09 3.04
N ALA A 405 5.09 0.99 3.46
CA ALA A 405 4.65 1.38 4.78
C ALA A 405 4.91 0.26 5.80
N PRO A 406 5.24 0.59 7.06
CA PRO A 406 5.43 -0.41 8.09
C PRO A 406 4.15 -1.15 8.45
N SER A 407 4.34 -2.30 9.12
CA SER A 407 3.22 -3.03 9.70
C SER A 407 2.56 -2.15 10.76
N THR A 408 1.31 -1.76 10.52
CA THR A 408 0.61 -0.76 11.34
C THR A 408 -0.56 -1.38 12.12
N THR A 409 -0.68 -1.08 13.41
CA THR A 409 -1.74 -1.59 14.31
C THR A 409 -3.11 -0.92 14.12
N THR A 410 -3.53 -0.74 12.86
CA THR A 410 -4.83 -0.16 12.51
C THR A 410 -6.01 -0.99 13.04
N HIS A 411 -7.19 -0.39 13.14
CA HIS A 411 -8.41 -1.12 13.48
C HIS A 411 -8.69 -2.28 12.49
N SER A 412 -8.40 -2.07 11.21
CA SER A 412 -8.59 -3.10 10.16
C SER A 412 -7.74 -4.36 10.38
N VAL A 413 -6.57 -4.23 11.00
CA VAL A 413 -5.66 -5.34 11.34
C VAL A 413 -6.02 -5.91 12.71
N THR A 414 -6.21 -5.06 13.71
CA THR A 414 -6.42 -5.46 15.11
C THR A 414 -7.78 -6.09 15.37
N LYS A 415 -8.77 -5.89 14.47
CA LYS A 415 -10.05 -6.62 14.50
C LYS A 415 -9.90 -8.12 14.27
N ASN A 416 -8.82 -8.58 13.64
CA ASN A 416 -8.51 -10.00 13.50
C ASN A 416 -7.63 -10.44 14.69
N PRO A 417 -8.12 -11.29 15.60
CA PRO A 417 -7.40 -11.67 16.81
C PRO A 417 -6.03 -12.32 16.54
N LEU A 418 -5.91 -13.09 15.45
CA LEU A 418 -4.66 -13.75 15.08
C LEU A 418 -3.61 -12.73 14.63
N LEU A 419 -4.00 -11.77 13.80
CA LEU A 419 -3.10 -10.71 13.34
C LEU A 419 -2.70 -9.79 14.51
N LYS A 420 -3.66 -9.40 15.37
CA LYS A 420 -3.38 -8.62 16.57
C LYS A 420 -2.32 -9.31 17.45
N ALA A 421 -2.51 -10.60 17.73
CA ALA A 421 -1.57 -11.36 18.54
C ALA A 421 -0.20 -11.50 17.85
N ALA A 422 -0.17 -11.69 16.51
CA ALA A 422 1.07 -11.75 15.75
C ALA A 422 1.87 -10.44 15.84
N PHE A 423 1.18 -9.29 15.77
CA PHE A 423 1.80 -7.97 15.92
C PHE A 423 2.34 -7.76 17.33
N ASN A 424 1.60 -8.18 18.37
CA ASN A 424 2.08 -8.11 19.76
C ASN A 424 3.33 -8.97 20.00
N GLY A 425 3.49 -10.06 19.25
CA GLY A 425 4.66 -10.94 19.30
C GLY A 425 5.76 -10.63 18.27
N ALA A 426 5.58 -9.62 17.42
CA ALA A 426 6.46 -9.36 16.27
C ALA A 426 7.90 -8.97 16.70
N SER A 427 8.01 -8.27 17.84
CA SER A 427 9.30 -7.87 18.42
C SER A 427 10.19 -9.05 18.81
N LEU A 428 9.62 -10.25 19.01
CA LEU A 428 10.39 -11.49 19.23
C LEU A 428 11.26 -11.85 18.01
N PHE A 429 10.93 -11.32 16.84
CA PHE A 429 11.57 -11.57 15.57
C PHE A 429 12.24 -10.33 14.98
N ASP A 430 12.55 -9.32 15.82
CA ASP A 430 13.10 -8.02 15.41
C ASP A 430 12.19 -7.28 14.41
N VAL A 431 10.87 -7.44 14.53
CA VAL A 431 9.90 -6.72 13.69
C VAL A 431 9.20 -5.65 14.53
N GLU A 432 9.31 -4.41 14.10
CA GLU A 432 8.64 -3.26 14.72
C GLU A 432 7.26 -3.06 14.07
N ALA A 433 6.23 -3.07 14.91
CA ALA A 433 4.88 -2.66 14.53
C ALA A 433 4.64 -1.21 14.96
N PHE A 434 4.20 -0.38 14.03
CA PHE A 434 4.02 1.06 14.22
C PHE A 434 2.57 1.39 14.58
N SER A 435 2.36 2.48 15.33
CA SER A 435 1.01 3.02 15.53
C SER A 435 0.53 3.75 14.27
N PRO A 436 -0.79 3.84 14.01
CA PRO A 436 -1.31 4.60 12.87
C PRO A 436 -0.77 6.02 12.79
N GLU A 437 -0.67 6.73 13.91
CA GLU A 437 -0.19 8.12 13.96
C GLU A 437 1.30 8.22 13.56
N THR A 438 2.10 7.23 13.95
CA THR A 438 3.52 7.15 13.56
C THR A 438 3.63 6.92 12.05
N THR A 439 2.89 5.92 11.54
CA THR A 439 2.87 5.58 10.10
C THR A 439 2.41 6.77 9.28
N ASN A 440 1.31 7.43 9.66
CA ASN A 440 0.76 8.56 8.92
C ASN A 440 1.76 9.71 8.84
N ALA A 441 2.49 9.99 9.93
CA ALA A 441 3.51 11.03 9.97
C ALA A 441 4.70 10.74 9.06
N ILE A 442 5.17 9.49 9.05
CA ILE A 442 6.33 9.06 8.24
C ILE A 442 5.94 9.01 6.76
N MET A 443 4.82 8.38 6.43
CA MET A 443 4.41 8.18 5.03
C MET A 443 4.01 9.50 4.37
N ALA A 444 3.35 10.41 5.10
CA ALA A 444 3.05 11.74 4.57
C ALA A 444 4.34 12.56 4.31
N ALA A 445 5.35 12.45 5.17
CA ALA A 445 6.64 13.11 4.93
C ALA A 445 7.41 12.52 3.75
N LEU A 446 7.35 11.20 3.53
CA LEU A 446 7.94 10.59 2.33
C LEU A 446 7.28 11.07 1.04
N TRP A 447 5.97 11.27 1.05
CA TRP A 447 5.27 11.87 -0.08
C TRP A 447 5.76 13.29 -0.38
N VAL A 448 5.90 14.12 0.66
CA VAL A 448 6.47 15.45 0.51
C VAL A 448 7.91 15.39 -0.04
N HIS A 449 8.75 14.53 0.54
CA HIS A 449 10.12 14.29 0.06
C HIS A 449 10.12 13.91 -1.43
N ASP A 450 9.30 12.96 -1.84
CA ASP A 450 9.30 12.44 -3.21
C ASP A 450 8.74 13.43 -4.24
N LEU A 451 7.88 14.35 -3.82
CA LEU A 451 7.36 15.43 -4.68
C LEU A 451 8.33 16.62 -4.79
N ARG A 452 9.13 16.87 -3.74
CA ARG A 452 10.01 18.04 -3.63
C ARG A 452 11.46 17.76 -4.00
N ASN A 453 11.95 16.57 -3.74
CA ASN A 453 13.34 16.21 -3.97
C ASN A 453 13.55 15.80 -5.45
N PRO A 454 14.35 16.54 -6.23
CA PRO A 454 14.66 16.18 -7.62
C PRO A 454 15.51 14.90 -7.71
N GLU A 455 16.25 14.54 -6.66
CA GLU A 455 17.08 13.34 -6.60
C GLU A 455 16.34 12.09 -6.10
N SER A 456 15.06 12.24 -5.71
CA SER A 456 14.26 11.08 -5.28
C SER A 456 14.06 10.08 -6.42
N ALA A 457 14.08 8.79 -6.07
CA ALA A 457 13.68 7.69 -6.96
C ALA A 457 12.24 7.82 -7.47
N ALA A 458 11.43 8.75 -6.93
CA ALA A 458 10.12 9.08 -7.48
C ALA A 458 10.21 9.94 -8.75
N ASN A 459 11.26 10.75 -8.94
CA ASN A 459 11.47 11.59 -10.11
C ASN A 459 11.90 10.73 -11.31
N PRO A 460 11.14 10.63 -12.42
CA PRO A 460 11.45 9.77 -13.58
C PRO A 460 12.81 10.05 -14.23
N GLU A 461 13.35 11.25 -14.05
CA GLU A 461 14.68 11.63 -14.56
C GLU A 461 15.82 10.96 -13.79
N VAL A 462 15.57 10.52 -12.55
CA VAL A 462 16.54 9.76 -11.75
C VAL A 462 16.59 8.33 -12.29
N LYS A 463 17.68 8.01 -12.99
CA LYS A 463 17.90 6.68 -13.56
C LYS A 463 18.00 5.63 -12.45
N LEU A 464 17.15 4.62 -12.54
CA LEU A 464 17.27 3.40 -11.74
C LEU A 464 18.08 2.37 -12.53
N GLU A 465 18.88 1.57 -11.84
CA GLU A 465 19.64 0.48 -12.48
C GLU A 465 18.74 -0.70 -12.83
N HIS A 466 17.60 -0.81 -12.15
CA HIS A 466 16.56 -1.80 -12.43
C HIS A 466 15.17 -1.27 -12.03
N PRO A 467 14.08 -1.50 -12.80
CA PRO A 467 12.75 -0.94 -12.46
C PRO A 467 12.23 -1.33 -11.08
N LEU A 468 12.55 -2.54 -10.61
CA LEU A 468 12.15 -3.01 -9.28
C LEU A 468 12.85 -2.26 -8.13
N GLU A 469 13.93 -1.52 -8.38
CA GLU A 469 14.56 -0.66 -7.37
C GLU A 469 13.61 0.44 -6.87
N LEU A 470 12.59 0.81 -7.66
CA LEU A 470 11.57 1.79 -7.29
C LEU A 470 10.93 1.48 -5.93
N MET A 471 10.68 0.20 -5.62
CA MET A 471 10.09 -0.23 -4.34
C MET A 471 11.12 -0.57 -3.27
N MET A 472 12.40 -0.66 -3.65
CA MET A 472 13.52 -0.86 -2.71
C MET A 472 13.89 0.45 -2.03
N HIS A 473 13.89 1.55 -2.79
CA HIS A 473 14.13 2.89 -2.26
C HIS A 473 12.99 3.34 -1.34
N GLY A 474 13.32 3.97 -0.22
CA GLY A 474 12.33 4.50 0.73
C GLY A 474 11.58 3.44 1.55
N ALA A 475 12.04 2.18 1.54
CA ALA A 475 11.35 1.09 2.20
C ALA A 475 11.40 1.15 3.74
N ASN A 476 10.22 1.20 4.38
CA ASN A 476 10.05 0.89 5.79
C ASN A 476 9.21 -0.39 5.94
N HIS A 477 9.92 -1.52 6.02
CA HIS A 477 9.31 -2.84 6.19
C HIS A 477 9.24 -3.25 7.67
N GLY A 478 9.53 -2.36 8.61
CA GLY A 478 9.53 -2.63 10.04
C GLY A 478 10.46 -3.78 10.45
N GLY A 479 11.56 -4.02 9.72
CA GLY A 479 12.47 -5.16 9.97
C GLY A 479 12.15 -6.45 9.20
N LEU A 480 10.95 -6.59 8.61
CA LEU A 480 10.49 -7.83 7.96
C LEU A 480 11.39 -8.40 6.86
N TRP A 481 12.15 -7.57 6.14
CA TRP A 481 13.06 -8.05 5.11
C TRP A 481 14.35 -8.66 5.67
N ARG A 482 14.80 -8.14 6.81
CA ARG A 482 16.09 -8.48 7.43
C ARG A 482 15.97 -9.55 8.51
N VAL A 483 14.79 -10.12 8.75
CA VAL A 483 14.58 -11.19 9.72
C VAL A 483 15.28 -12.49 9.32
N ALA A 484 15.59 -13.32 10.30
CA ALA A 484 16.27 -14.60 10.07
C ALA A 484 15.37 -15.65 9.37
N TYR A 485 14.07 -15.65 9.66
CA TYR A 485 13.16 -16.71 9.25
C TYR A 485 12.16 -16.21 8.21
N LEU A 486 11.69 -17.13 7.36
CA LEU A 486 10.57 -16.87 6.47
C LEU A 486 9.33 -16.46 7.28
N ALA A 487 8.84 -15.24 7.06
CA ALA A 487 7.87 -14.57 7.94
C ALA A 487 6.65 -15.43 8.27
N ARG A 488 5.99 -16.05 7.27
CA ARG A 488 4.82 -16.93 7.45
C ARG A 488 5.07 -18.18 8.31
N THR A 489 6.33 -18.56 8.54
CA THR A 489 6.71 -19.71 9.39
C THR A 489 7.12 -19.29 10.80
N ALA A 490 7.22 -17.98 11.05
CA ALA A 490 7.50 -17.41 12.37
C ALA A 490 6.25 -16.73 12.95
N LEU A 491 5.44 -16.08 12.12
CA LEU A 491 4.25 -15.32 12.52
C LEU A 491 3.22 -16.10 13.35
N PRO A 492 2.88 -17.38 13.05
CA PRO A 492 1.95 -18.11 13.91
C PRO A 492 2.52 -18.37 15.32
N PHE A 493 3.84 -18.49 15.45
CA PHE A 493 4.49 -18.57 16.76
C PHE A 493 4.50 -17.21 17.47
N ALA A 494 4.74 -16.12 16.74
CA ALA A 494 4.58 -14.76 17.26
C ALA A 494 3.16 -14.56 17.82
N ALA A 495 2.14 -15.05 17.10
CA ALA A 495 0.75 -14.97 17.55
C ALA A 495 0.47 -15.78 18.82
N LEU A 496 1.00 -17.00 18.93
CA LEU A 496 0.89 -17.80 20.16
C LEU A 496 1.56 -17.11 21.35
N TYR A 497 2.75 -16.56 21.15
CA TYR A 497 3.47 -15.80 22.18
C TYR A 497 2.72 -14.53 22.57
N GLY A 498 2.26 -13.74 21.61
CA GLY A 498 1.48 -12.53 21.84
C GLY A 498 0.19 -12.80 22.61
N PHE A 499 -0.52 -13.87 22.28
CA PHE A 499 -1.72 -14.28 23.02
C PHE A 499 -1.42 -14.70 24.46
N ALA A 500 -0.31 -15.41 24.68
CA ALA A 500 0.14 -15.76 26.03
C ALA A 500 0.50 -14.51 26.84
N ASN A 501 1.23 -13.56 26.25
CA ASN A 501 1.65 -12.33 26.90
C ASN A 501 0.48 -11.37 27.20
N ASP A 502 -0.53 -11.30 26.33
CA ASP A 502 -1.75 -10.52 26.56
C ASP A 502 -2.55 -11.04 27.76
N LYS A 503 -2.61 -12.37 27.93
CA LYS A 503 -3.36 -13.01 29.03
C LYS A 503 -2.56 -13.13 30.34
N LEU A 504 -1.24 -13.26 30.23
CA LEU A 504 -0.30 -13.37 31.33
C LEU A 504 0.94 -12.58 30.90
N PRO A 505 1.17 -11.34 31.37
CA PRO A 505 2.34 -10.56 30.99
C PRO A 505 3.60 -11.25 31.50
N LEU A 506 4.17 -12.14 30.68
CA LEU A 506 5.25 -13.06 31.03
C LEU A 506 6.51 -12.28 31.43
N SER A 507 6.69 -11.07 30.89
CA SER A 507 7.74 -10.13 31.32
C SER A 507 7.60 -9.71 32.78
N LYS A 508 6.38 -9.49 33.28
CA LYS A 508 6.10 -9.15 34.69
C LYS A 508 6.19 -10.37 35.63
N VAL A 509 5.99 -11.58 35.09
CA VAL A 509 6.12 -12.83 35.85
C VAL A 509 7.59 -13.24 35.97
N LEU A 510 8.36 -13.14 34.87
CA LEU A 510 9.79 -13.42 34.86
C LEU A 510 10.60 -12.38 35.66
N SER A 511 10.20 -11.09 35.65
CA SER A 511 10.82 -10.07 36.51
C SER A 511 10.55 -10.27 38.00
N LYS A 512 9.52 -11.05 38.38
CA LYS A 512 9.26 -11.45 39.77
C LYS A 512 10.03 -12.70 40.20
N LEU A 513 10.55 -13.48 39.25
CA LEU A 513 11.35 -14.68 39.50
C LEU A 513 12.87 -14.38 39.50
N GLN A 514 13.27 -13.17 39.14
CA GLN A 514 14.65 -12.67 39.22
C GLN A 514 14.91 -11.76 40.44
N LYS A 515 14.08 -11.86 41.49
CA LYS A 515 14.35 -11.23 42.79
C LYS A 515 14.88 -12.23 43.79
#